data_AF-A0A246SWV4-F1
#
_entry.id   AF-A0A246SWV4-F1
#
_cell.length_a   1.000
_cell.length_b   1.000
_cell.length_c   1.000
_cell.angle_alpha   90.00
_cell.angle_beta   90.00
_cell.angle_gamma   90.00
#
_symmetry.space_group_name_H-M   'P 1'
#
loop_
_entity.id
_entity.type
_entity.pdbx_description
1 polymer ?
#
loop_
_entity_poly.entity_id
_entity_poly.type
_entity_poly.pdbx_seq_one_letter_code
_entity_poly.pdbx_strand_id
1 'polypeptide(L)'
;MRKWGSSLLTSPYGRRRFLSAICALPAFCSVVFFAEVAYAQAPTEEQRDAIRAECRSDFIAKCSGVTPGGMEALSCLQQHSASLSAGCRNAVSAVTAKPKSTSAEPAPAVPADTAASAPAPATGTPAHQPTQAQRNSVKSACQRDFMAQCSGVTPGGAEALSCLQQHSAALSALCQQAVAALGGSAAPTTGDAAATGAITPAPRAMMPAFTPREEVMILRETCGPDFRALCRMVPLGGGRGIACLRDNLQRVSPACHRVLTSGL
;
A
#
# COMPACT_ATOMS: atom_id res chain seq x y z
N MET A 1 -2.66 21.82 46.70
CA MET A 1 -1.84 22.97 47.11
C MET A 1 -0.69 22.49 48.00
N ARG A 2 0.54 22.45 47.49
CA ARG A 2 1.82 22.46 48.24
C ARG A 2 2.90 22.86 47.24
N LYS A 3 3.33 24.13 47.36
CA LYS A 3 4.45 24.77 46.66
C LYS A 3 5.77 24.21 47.21
N TRP A 4 6.76 24.00 46.37
CA TRP A 4 8.22 24.09 46.58
C TRP A 4 8.81 24.19 45.15
N GLY A 5 9.74 25.03 44.78
CA GLY A 5 10.60 25.98 45.49
C GLY A 5 11.73 26.28 44.51
N SER A 6 11.73 27.48 43.93
CA SER A 6 12.74 27.96 42.99
C SER A 6 14.03 28.29 43.73
N SER A 7 15.14 27.67 43.36
CA SER A 7 16.49 28.10 43.76
C SER A 7 17.14 28.88 42.62
N LEU A 8 17.26 30.19 42.84
CA LEU A 8 18.06 31.14 42.09
C LEU A 8 19.50 31.14 42.62
N LEU A 9 20.47 31.02 41.71
CA LEU A 9 21.86 31.48 41.83
C LEU A 9 22.14 32.12 40.45
N THR A 10 22.07 33.45 40.21
CA THR A 10 23.02 34.54 40.55
C THR A 10 24.46 34.04 40.61
N SER A 11 25.48 34.54 39.91
CA SER A 11 25.74 35.83 39.21
C SER A 11 27.09 35.67 38.44
N PRO A 12 27.79 36.72 37.97
CA PRO A 12 27.76 37.31 36.63
C PRO A 12 29.13 37.18 35.90
N TYR A 13 29.26 37.54 34.61
CA TYR A 13 30.44 38.27 34.10
C TYR A 13 30.22 38.72 32.64
N GLY A 14 30.34 40.03 32.41
CA GLY A 14 31.02 40.54 31.22
C GLY A 14 30.21 40.78 29.94
N ARG A 15 29.29 41.76 29.96
CA ARG A 15 28.78 42.42 28.73
C ARG A 15 29.58 43.70 28.51
N ARG A 16 30.28 43.82 27.38
CA ARG A 16 30.57 45.04 26.56
C ARG A 16 32.03 45.14 26.07
N ARG A 17 32.15 45.69 24.85
CA ARG A 17 33.36 46.11 24.10
C ARG A 17 34.01 44.89 23.42
N PHE A 18 33.90 44.67 22.12
CA PHE A 18 34.29 45.57 21.03
C PHE A 18 33.48 45.28 19.75
N LEU A 19 32.62 46.22 19.37
CA LEU A 19 32.37 46.53 17.96
C LEU A 19 33.53 47.40 17.51
N SER A 20 34.30 46.99 16.51
CA SER A 20 35.00 47.81 15.49
C SER A 20 36.16 47.02 14.89
N ALA A 21 36.05 46.66 13.62
CA ALA A 21 37.10 46.85 12.60
C ALA A 21 36.82 45.96 11.38
N ILE A 22 36.03 46.53 10.48
CA ILE A 22 35.97 46.17 9.07
C ILE A 22 37.34 46.47 8.46
N CYS A 23 37.96 45.51 7.77
CA CYS A 23 39.01 45.79 6.79
C CYS A 23 38.94 44.74 5.67
N ALA A 24 39.07 45.23 4.44
CA ALA A 24 38.59 44.61 3.22
C ALA A 24 39.72 43.92 2.40
N LEU A 25 39.35 42.80 1.73
CA LEU A 25 39.76 42.33 0.38
C LEU A 25 41.26 41.96 0.13
N PRO A 26 41.60 41.26 -0.99
CA PRO A 26 41.13 39.95 -1.48
C PRO A 26 42.33 39.04 -1.91
N ALA A 27 42.03 37.82 -2.41
CA ALA A 27 42.90 36.91 -3.17
C ALA A 27 44.02 36.16 -2.40
N PHE A 28 43.83 34.85 -2.19
CA PHE A 28 44.65 33.82 -2.83
C PHE A 28 44.05 32.43 -2.57
N CYS A 29 43.98 31.64 -3.65
CA CYS A 29 43.57 30.24 -3.71
C CYS A 29 44.19 29.38 -2.59
N SER A 30 43.42 28.41 -2.06
CA SER A 30 43.82 27.00 -2.03
C SER A 30 42.83 26.11 -1.28
N VAL A 31 42.32 25.12 -2.03
CA VAL A 31 41.97 23.77 -1.56
C VAL A 31 40.65 23.60 -0.79
N VAL A 32 39.61 23.34 -1.59
CA VAL A 32 38.67 22.20 -1.45
C VAL A 32 38.76 21.45 -0.12
N PHE A 33 37.84 21.74 0.79
CA PHE A 33 37.44 20.80 1.84
C PHE A 33 35.92 20.70 1.82
N PHE A 34 35.40 20.19 0.70
CA PHE A 34 34.13 19.48 0.74
C PHE A 34 34.38 18.24 1.59
N ALA A 35 34.02 18.31 2.86
CA ALA A 35 33.83 17.13 3.67
C ALA A 35 32.69 16.33 3.02
N GLU A 36 33.08 15.38 2.18
CA GLU A 36 32.29 14.24 1.72
C GLU A 36 31.70 13.56 2.96
N VAL A 37 30.48 13.97 3.32
CA VAL A 37 29.61 13.15 4.15
C VAL A 37 29.22 11.98 3.26
N ALA A 38 30.02 10.93 3.30
CA ALA A 38 29.67 9.62 2.81
C ALA A 38 28.45 9.14 3.61
N TYR A 39 27.25 9.56 3.19
CA TYR A 39 26.02 8.92 3.61
C TYR A 39 26.18 7.44 3.27
N ALA A 40 26.13 6.60 4.30
CA ALA A 40 25.85 5.18 4.12
C ALA A 40 24.53 5.10 3.35
N GLN A 41 24.62 4.85 2.03
CA GLN A 41 23.46 4.78 1.13
C GLN A 41 22.63 3.56 1.55
N ALA A 42 21.63 3.79 2.40
CA ALA A 42 20.63 2.77 2.68
C ALA A 42 19.92 2.39 1.38
N PRO A 43 19.57 1.11 1.17
CA PRO A 43 18.83 0.70 -0.01
C PRO A 43 17.52 1.48 -0.12
N THR A 44 17.24 2.00 -1.32
CA THR A 44 16.03 2.77 -1.61
C THR A 44 14.79 1.90 -1.38
N GLU A 45 13.65 2.53 -1.07
CA GLU A 45 12.37 1.82 -0.87
C GLU A 45 12.00 0.94 -2.07
N GLU A 46 12.21 1.45 -3.29
CA GLU A 46 12.04 0.72 -4.55
C GLU A 46 12.89 -0.57 -4.60
N GLN A 47 14.17 -0.50 -4.21
CA GLN A 47 15.03 -1.69 -4.16
C GLN A 47 14.58 -2.68 -3.09
N ARG A 48 14.13 -2.20 -1.92
CA ARG A 48 13.62 -3.07 -0.85
C ARG A 48 12.35 -3.81 -1.27
N ASP A 49 11.47 -3.15 -2.01
CA ASP A 49 10.24 -3.76 -2.51
C ASP A 49 10.51 -4.77 -3.64
N ALA A 50 11.47 -4.48 -4.53
CA ALA A 50 11.92 -5.44 -5.54
C ALA A 50 12.51 -6.71 -4.90
N ILE A 51 13.36 -6.56 -3.87
CA ILE A 51 13.88 -7.71 -3.10
C ILE A 51 12.76 -8.46 -2.40
N ARG A 52 11.78 -7.75 -1.81
CA ARG A 52 10.64 -8.39 -1.14
C ARG A 52 9.79 -9.21 -2.10
N ALA A 53 9.62 -8.75 -3.34
CA ALA A 53 8.86 -9.49 -4.36
C ALA A 53 9.52 -10.84 -4.66
N GLU A 54 10.83 -10.85 -4.88
CA GLU A 54 11.62 -12.05 -5.16
C GLU A 54 11.77 -12.96 -3.92
N CYS A 55 11.98 -12.37 -2.74
CA CYS A 55 12.23 -13.09 -1.50
C CYS A 55 10.96 -13.48 -0.73
N ARG A 56 9.76 -13.22 -1.26
CA ARG A 56 8.52 -13.35 -0.47
C ARG A 56 8.30 -14.76 0.07
N SER A 57 8.51 -15.77 -0.77
CA SER A 57 8.34 -17.19 -0.40
C SER A 57 9.37 -17.62 0.64
N ASP A 58 10.64 -17.29 0.41
CA ASP A 58 11.73 -17.62 1.34
C ASP A 58 11.58 -16.90 2.68
N PHE A 59 11.15 -15.64 2.66
CA PHE A 59 10.88 -14.86 3.87
C PHE A 59 9.77 -15.48 4.71
N ILE A 60 8.68 -15.94 4.10
CA ILE A 60 7.59 -16.62 4.83
C ILE A 60 8.08 -17.94 5.43
N ALA A 61 8.93 -18.68 4.72
CA ALA A 61 9.43 -19.97 5.17
C ALA A 61 10.51 -19.88 6.25
N LYS A 62 11.35 -18.83 6.22
CA LYS A 62 12.55 -18.70 7.08
C LYS A 62 12.50 -17.55 8.08
N CYS A 63 11.66 -16.53 7.84
CA CYS A 63 11.68 -15.25 8.56
C CYS A 63 10.28 -14.75 8.98
N SER A 64 9.28 -15.62 9.08
CA SER A 64 7.88 -15.25 9.41
C SER A 64 7.67 -14.55 10.76
N GLY A 65 8.63 -14.65 11.68
CA GLY A 65 8.62 -13.95 12.97
C GLY A 65 9.15 -12.52 12.94
N VAL A 66 9.57 -12.01 11.76
CA VAL A 66 10.24 -10.72 11.63
C VAL A 66 9.35 -9.70 10.91
N THR A 67 9.37 -8.45 11.37
CA THR A 67 8.61 -7.36 10.76
C THR A 67 9.09 -7.07 9.33
N PRO A 68 8.22 -7.16 8.31
CA PRO A 68 8.62 -6.93 6.93
C PRO A 68 9.02 -5.47 6.67
N GLY A 69 10.07 -5.27 5.87
CA GLY A 69 10.54 -3.95 5.43
C GLY A 69 11.55 -3.25 6.33
N GLY A 70 11.71 -3.73 7.57
CA GLY A 70 12.78 -3.27 8.46
C GLY A 70 14.15 -3.87 8.12
N MET A 71 15.19 -3.33 8.76
CA MET A 71 16.55 -3.92 8.75
C MET A 71 16.57 -5.35 9.30
N GLU A 72 15.70 -5.67 10.26
CA GLU A 72 15.54 -7.02 10.81
C GLU A 72 15.19 -8.05 9.72
N ALA A 73 14.35 -7.68 8.76
CA ALA A 73 13.97 -8.58 7.67
C ALA A 73 15.16 -8.93 6.78
N LEU A 74 16.04 -7.96 6.50
CA LEU A 74 17.27 -8.19 5.75
C LEU A 74 18.29 -9.01 6.56
N SER A 75 18.40 -8.77 7.88
CA SER A 75 19.30 -9.54 8.75
C SER A 75 18.89 -11.02 8.81
N CYS A 76 17.59 -11.30 8.94
CA CYS A 76 17.08 -12.66 8.92
C CYS A 76 17.36 -13.36 7.58
N LEU A 77 17.11 -12.68 6.45
CA LEU A 77 17.43 -13.24 5.13
C LEU A 77 18.94 -13.52 4.98
N GLN A 78 19.81 -12.63 5.47
CA GLN A 78 21.26 -12.83 5.43
C GLN A 78 21.68 -14.07 6.24
N GLN A 79 21.13 -14.26 7.45
CA GLN A 79 21.39 -15.44 8.29
C GLN A 79 20.95 -16.74 7.59
N HIS A 80 19.88 -16.68 6.80
CA HIS A 80 19.36 -17.84 6.07
C HIS A 80 19.82 -17.93 4.62
N SER A 81 20.83 -17.15 4.20
CA SER A 81 21.26 -17.04 2.79
C SER A 81 21.49 -18.38 2.08
N ALA A 82 22.09 -19.36 2.75
CA ALA A 82 22.32 -20.71 2.21
C ALA A 82 21.03 -21.52 1.96
N SER A 83 19.95 -21.21 2.67
CA SER A 83 18.64 -21.84 2.57
C SER A 83 17.63 -21.05 1.71
N LEU A 84 17.99 -19.85 1.25
CA LEU A 84 17.15 -19.07 0.34
C LEU A 84 17.21 -19.65 -1.08
N SER A 85 16.14 -19.45 -1.86
CA SER A 85 16.15 -19.66 -3.30
C SER A 85 17.27 -18.87 -3.99
N ALA A 86 17.71 -19.34 -5.16
CA ALA A 86 18.76 -18.68 -5.93
C ALA A 86 18.39 -17.24 -6.30
N GLY A 87 17.13 -16.99 -6.68
CA GLY A 87 16.62 -15.65 -7.01
C GLY A 87 16.70 -14.70 -5.82
N CYS A 88 16.17 -15.11 -4.67
CA CYS A 88 16.21 -14.28 -3.45
C CYS A 88 17.64 -14.04 -2.96
N ARG A 89 18.49 -15.06 -2.99
CA ARG A 89 19.90 -14.92 -2.60
C ARG A 89 20.63 -13.91 -3.48
N ASN A 90 20.42 -13.96 -4.79
CA ASN A 90 21.02 -13.00 -5.73
C ASN A 90 20.53 -11.57 -5.46
N ALA A 91 19.23 -11.39 -5.21
CA ALA A 91 18.65 -10.07 -4.89
C ALA A 91 19.19 -9.47 -3.59
N VAL A 92 19.33 -10.28 -2.53
CA VAL A 92 19.91 -9.84 -1.25
C VAL A 92 21.40 -9.52 -1.41
N SER A 93 22.14 -10.37 -2.14
CA SER A 93 23.58 -10.21 -2.38
C SER A 93 23.91 -8.93 -3.12
N ALA A 94 23.11 -8.56 -4.13
CA ALA A 94 23.28 -7.34 -4.93
C ALA A 94 23.10 -6.05 -4.12
N VAL A 95 22.46 -6.11 -2.96
CA VAL A 95 22.24 -4.96 -2.08
C VAL A 95 23.24 -4.90 -0.93
N THR A 96 23.71 -6.05 -0.43
CA THR A 96 24.82 -6.11 0.53
C THR A 96 26.18 -5.82 -0.09
N ALA A 97 26.39 -6.20 -1.35
CA ALA A 97 27.55 -5.81 -2.12
C ALA A 97 27.24 -4.46 -2.78
N LYS A 98 27.55 -3.38 -2.07
CA LYS A 98 27.59 -1.98 -2.53
C LYS A 98 27.33 -1.81 -4.04
N PRO A 99 26.22 -1.19 -4.48
CA PRO A 99 26.06 -0.83 -5.87
C PRO A 99 27.08 0.25 -6.19
N LYS A 100 28.20 -0.14 -6.82
CA LYS A 100 28.88 0.79 -7.70
C LYS A 100 27.93 1.00 -8.87
N SER A 101 27.23 2.13 -8.83
CA SER A 101 26.61 2.67 -10.03
C SER A 101 27.72 2.87 -11.06
N THR A 102 27.97 1.84 -11.85
CA THR A 102 28.59 1.99 -13.16
C THR A 102 27.42 2.02 -14.12
N SER A 103 26.95 3.24 -14.42
CA SER A 103 26.50 3.51 -15.78
C SER A 103 27.75 3.42 -16.67
N ALA A 104 28.15 2.19 -17.00
CA ALA A 104 28.98 1.88 -18.15
C ALA A 104 28.70 0.42 -18.52
N GLU A 105 28.18 0.31 -19.74
CA GLU A 105 28.07 -0.87 -20.59
C GLU A 105 29.19 -1.91 -20.41
N PRO A 106 28.84 -3.20 -20.51
CA PRO A 106 29.72 -4.15 -21.14
C PRO A 106 29.04 -4.84 -22.32
N ALA A 107 29.57 -4.58 -23.51
CA ALA A 107 29.51 -5.54 -24.61
C ALA A 107 30.08 -6.89 -24.15
N PRO A 108 29.49 -8.01 -24.60
CA PRO A 108 30.24 -9.22 -24.84
C PRO A 108 30.42 -9.38 -26.36
N ALA A 109 31.67 -9.30 -26.82
CA ALA A 109 32.05 -10.02 -28.01
C ALA A 109 31.88 -11.52 -27.71
N VAL A 110 31.05 -12.20 -28.50
CA VAL A 110 31.12 -13.65 -28.71
C VAL A 110 31.24 -13.87 -30.22
N PRO A 111 32.19 -14.70 -30.68
CA PRO A 111 32.31 -15.04 -32.08
C PRO A 111 31.06 -15.80 -32.56
N ALA A 112 30.76 -15.60 -33.84
CA ALA A 112 29.69 -16.24 -34.55
C ALA A 112 29.79 -17.77 -34.46
N ASP A 113 28.67 -18.41 -34.12
CA ASP A 113 28.31 -19.64 -34.79
C ASP A 113 26.81 -19.68 -35.09
N THR A 114 26.55 -20.22 -36.27
CA THR A 114 25.30 -20.14 -37.01
C THR A 114 24.50 -21.40 -36.72
N ALA A 115 23.27 -21.28 -36.21
CA ALA A 115 22.14 -22.12 -36.65
C ALA A 115 20.85 -21.72 -35.93
N ALA A 116 19.85 -21.41 -36.76
CA ALA A 116 18.49 -21.12 -36.40
C ALA A 116 17.80 -22.30 -35.69
N SER A 117 17.15 -22.00 -34.56
CA SER A 117 15.79 -22.43 -34.30
C SER A 117 15.12 -21.36 -33.46
N ALA A 118 14.26 -20.59 -34.12
CA ALA A 118 13.40 -19.62 -33.49
C ALA A 118 12.52 -20.33 -32.44
N PRO A 119 12.43 -19.86 -31.18
CA PRO A 119 11.26 -20.16 -30.39
C PRO A 119 10.12 -19.35 -31.01
N ALA A 120 9.16 -20.05 -31.61
CA ALA A 120 7.88 -19.47 -31.97
C ALA A 120 7.31 -18.70 -30.76
N PRO A 121 6.60 -17.59 -30.97
CA PRO A 121 5.88 -16.93 -29.89
C PRO A 121 4.92 -17.96 -29.29
N ALA A 122 5.15 -18.34 -28.04
CA ALA A 122 4.19 -19.11 -27.29
C ALA A 122 2.97 -18.21 -27.06
N THR A 123 2.03 -18.25 -28.00
CA THR A 123 0.61 -17.97 -27.78
C THR A 123 0.03 -19.10 -26.92
N GLY A 124 0.58 -19.25 -25.71
CA GLY A 124 -0.01 -20.02 -24.64
C GLY A 124 -0.70 -19.03 -23.71
N THR A 125 -2.00 -18.83 -23.89
CA THR A 125 -2.85 -18.20 -22.88
C THR A 125 -2.62 -18.95 -21.56
N PRO A 126 -2.11 -18.31 -20.48
CA PRO A 126 -2.04 -18.97 -19.19
C PRO A 126 -3.46 -19.36 -18.79
N ALA A 127 -3.68 -20.65 -18.61
CA ALA A 127 -4.93 -21.18 -18.12
C ALA A 127 -5.28 -20.53 -16.78
N HIS A 128 -6.36 -19.73 -16.77
CA HIS A 128 -7.30 -19.45 -15.68
C HIS A 128 -6.77 -19.22 -14.25
N GLN A 129 -5.50 -18.88 -14.03
CA GLN A 129 -5.04 -18.53 -12.68
C GLN A 129 -5.34 -17.05 -12.39
N PRO A 130 -6.09 -16.74 -11.31
CA PRO A 130 -6.38 -15.36 -10.92
C PRO A 130 -5.09 -14.56 -10.81
N THR A 131 -5.03 -13.38 -11.43
CA THR A 131 -3.90 -12.46 -11.30
C THR A 131 -3.68 -12.05 -9.83
N GLN A 132 -2.47 -11.58 -9.50
CA GLN A 132 -2.15 -11.06 -8.16
C GLN A 132 -3.15 -9.99 -7.70
N ALA A 133 -3.53 -9.09 -8.61
CA ALA A 133 -4.51 -8.04 -8.36
C ALA A 133 -5.89 -8.62 -8.01
N GLN A 134 -6.37 -9.61 -8.78
CA GLN A 134 -7.63 -10.31 -8.50
C GLN A 134 -7.61 -11.01 -7.14
N ARG A 135 -6.53 -11.70 -6.79
CA ARG A 135 -6.38 -12.35 -5.46
C ARG A 135 -6.41 -11.34 -4.32
N ASN A 136 -5.80 -10.18 -4.50
CA ASN A 136 -5.81 -9.10 -3.51
C ASN A 136 -7.22 -8.49 -3.34
N SER A 137 -7.96 -8.31 -4.43
CA SER A 137 -9.35 -7.84 -4.40
C SER A 137 -10.27 -8.82 -3.68
N VAL A 138 -10.11 -10.14 -3.92
CA VAL A 138 -10.88 -11.14 -3.17
C VAL A 138 -10.48 -11.15 -1.69
N LYS A 139 -9.19 -11.03 -1.38
CA LYS A 139 -8.72 -10.99 0.01
C LYS A 139 -9.32 -9.82 0.81
N SER A 140 -9.42 -8.62 0.21
CA SER A 140 -10.00 -7.46 0.89
C SER A 140 -11.52 -7.58 1.04
N ALA A 141 -12.22 -8.06 0.01
CA ALA A 141 -13.67 -8.25 0.05
C ALA A 141 -14.08 -9.36 1.05
N CYS A 142 -13.30 -10.44 1.12
CA CYS A 142 -13.62 -11.63 1.92
C CYS A 142 -12.98 -11.65 3.31
N GLN A 143 -12.28 -10.59 3.73
CA GLN A 143 -11.47 -10.64 4.95
C GLN A 143 -12.27 -11.01 6.20
N ARG A 144 -13.49 -10.46 6.34
CA ARG A 144 -14.36 -10.73 7.50
C ARG A 144 -14.92 -12.14 7.48
N ASP A 145 -15.42 -12.58 6.32
CA ASP A 145 -15.98 -13.93 6.16
C ASP A 145 -14.89 -14.99 6.33
N PHE A 146 -13.68 -14.72 5.84
CA PHE A 146 -12.53 -15.59 6.02
C PHE A 146 -12.15 -15.79 7.48
N MET A 147 -12.17 -14.73 8.29
CA MET A 147 -11.88 -14.84 9.73
C MET A 147 -12.96 -15.62 10.48
N ALA A 148 -14.22 -15.50 10.06
CA ALA A 148 -15.34 -16.20 10.69
C ALA A 148 -15.42 -17.68 10.30
N GLN A 149 -15.05 -18.00 9.05
CA GLN A 149 -15.40 -19.26 8.42
C GLN A 149 -14.18 -20.12 8.02
N CYS A 150 -12.99 -19.51 7.91
CA CYS A 150 -11.77 -20.13 7.38
C CYS A 150 -10.52 -19.83 8.24
N SER A 151 -10.68 -19.61 9.54
CA SER A 151 -9.60 -19.20 10.47
C SER A 151 -8.42 -20.17 10.60
N GLY A 152 -8.57 -21.44 10.16
CA GLY A 152 -7.51 -22.45 10.14
C GLY A 152 -6.67 -22.48 8.86
N VAL A 153 -6.90 -21.59 7.90
CA VAL A 153 -6.27 -21.62 6.57
C VAL A 153 -5.39 -20.39 6.34
N THR A 154 -4.28 -20.55 5.61
CA THR A 154 -3.38 -19.43 5.27
C THR A 154 -4.02 -18.50 4.23
N PRO A 155 -4.20 -17.20 4.51
CA PRO A 155 -4.90 -16.29 3.62
C PRO A 155 -4.13 -15.99 2.33
N GLY A 156 -4.84 -15.97 1.20
CA GLY A 156 -4.31 -15.57 -0.11
C GLY A 156 -3.69 -16.70 -0.95
N GLY A 157 -3.72 -17.93 -0.47
CA GLY A 157 -3.38 -19.13 -1.25
C GLY A 157 -4.61 -19.81 -1.88
N ALA A 158 -4.38 -20.89 -2.63
CA ALA A 158 -5.44 -21.72 -3.20
C ALA A 158 -6.32 -22.38 -2.13
N GLU A 159 -5.74 -22.74 -0.99
CA GLU A 159 -6.46 -23.28 0.18
C GLU A 159 -7.51 -22.28 0.70
N ALA A 160 -7.18 -20.99 0.73
CA ALA A 160 -8.11 -19.95 1.17
C ALA A 160 -9.31 -19.84 0.24
N LEU A 161 -9.10 -19.94 -1.08
CA LEU A 161 -10.18 -19.93 -2.06
C LEU A 161 -11.04 -21.19 -1.95
N SER A 162 -10.44 -22.35 -1.70
CA SER A 162 -11.16 -23.62 -1.52
C SER A 162 -12.07 -23.59 -0.28
N CYS A 163 -11.57 -23.07 0.84
CA CYS A 163 -12.38 -22.90 2.06
C CYS A 163 -13.54 -21.93 1.84
N LEU A 164 -13.29 -20.78 1.17
CA LEU A 164 -14.35 -19.83 0.84
C LEU A 164 -15.41 -20.46 -0.08
N GLN A 165 -15.01 -21.26 -1.07
CA GLN A 165 -15.96 -21.95 -1.96
C GLN A 165 -16.84 -22.95 -1.20
N GLN A 166 -16.26 -23.73 -0.28
CA GLN A 166 -17.02 -24.67 0.57
C GLN A 166 -18.05 -23.96 1.45
N HIS A 167 -17.74 -22.75 1.90
CA HIS A 167 -18.62 -21.96 2.74
C HIS A 167 -19.37 -20.85 2.00
N SER A 168 -19.48 -20.94 0.68
CA SER A 168 -20.06 -19.89 -0.18
C SER A 168 -21.42 -19.38 0.32
N ALA A 169 -22.30 -20.26 0.81
CA ALA A 169 -23.62 -19.89 1.34
C ALA A 169 -23.59 -19.06 2.64
N ALA A 170 -22.50 -19.13 3.42
CA ALA A 170 -22.32 -18.38 4.67
C ALA A 170 -21.51 -17.08 4.47
N LEU A 171 -20.95 -16.86 3.28
CA LEU A 171 -20.20 -15.65 2.97
C LEU A 171 -21.12 -14.45 2.78
N SER A 172 -20.61 -13.25 3.08
CA SER A 172 -21.26 -12.00 2.69
C SER A 172 -21.44 -11.88 1.18
N ALA A 173 -22.49 -11.15 0.76
CA ALA A 173 -22.80 -10.94 -0.66
C ALA A 173 -21.60 -10.36 -1.44
N LEU A 174 -20.83 -9.46 -0.82
CA LEU A 174 -19.63 -8.87 -1.43
C LEU A 174 -18.52 -9.90 -1.66
N CYS A 175 -18.31 -10.81 -0.70
CA CYS A 175 -17.32 -11.86 -0.84
C CYS A 175 -17.74 -12.91 -1.87
N GLN A 176 -19.02 -13.30 -1.89
CA GLN A 176 -19.57 -14.20 -2.91
C GLN A 176 -19.36 -13.64 -4.32
N GLN A 177 -19.62 -12.35 -4.51
CA GLN A 177 -19.48 -11.69 -5.81
C GLN A 177 -18.01 -11.63 -6.27
N ALA A 178 -17.10 -11.39 -5.33
CA ALA A 178 -15.66 -11.37 -5.60
C ALA A 178 -15.12 -12.77 -5.96
N VAL A 179 -15.59 -13.83 -5.30
CA VAL A 179 -15.20 -15.22 -5.60
C VAL A 179 -15.83 -15.70 -6.90
N ALA A 180 -17.08 -15.33 -7.19
CA ALA A 180 -17.76 -15.65 -8.45
C ALA A 180 -17.06 -15.00 -9.66
N ALA A 181 -16.55 -13.78 -9.52
CA ALA A 181 -15.77 -13.10 -10.55
C ALA A 181 -14.43 -13.79 -10.87
N LEU A 182 -13.94 -14.69 -10.01
CA LEU A 182 -12.79 -15.55 -10.32
C LEU A 182 -13.18 -16.83 -11.08
N GLY A 183 -14.43 -17.29 -10.92
CA GLY A 183 -14.94 -18.54 -11.49
C GLY A 183 -15.57 -18.38 -12.88
N GLY A 184 -15.74 -17.15 -13.37
CA GLY A 184 -16.30 -16.88 -14.69
C GLY A 184 -15.69 -15.62 -15.29
N SER A 185 -15.10 -15.77 -16.47
CA SER A 185 -14.75 -14.63 -17.33
C SER A 185 -16.03 -13.89 -17.70
N ALA A 186 -16.38 -12.88 -16.91
CA ALA A 186 -17.29 -11.82 -17.30
C ALA A 186 -16.77 -10.53 -16.67
N ALA A 187 -15.84 -9.89 -17.39
CA ALA A 187 -15.60 -8.47 -17.22
C ALA A 187 -16.94 -7.72 -17.35
N PRO A 188 -17.21 -6.66 -16.58
CA PRO A 188 -18.26 -5.74 -16.96
C PRO A 188 -17.74 -5.00 -18.20
N THR A 189 -18.17 -5.46 -19.38
CA THR A 189 -18.05 -4.65 -20.60
C THR A 189 -18.95 -3.44 -20.41
N THR A 190 -18.33 -2.29 -20.15
CA THR A 190 -18.95 -1.00 -20.43
C THR A 190 -19.14 -0.91 -21.95
N GLY A 191 -20.33 -1.30 -22.41
CA GLY A 191 -20.79 -1.14 -23.78
C GLY A 191 -21.97 -0.17 -23.78
N ASP A 192 -21.79 0.93 -24.51
CA ASP A 192 -22.76 1.99 -24.74
C ASP A 192 -23.98 1.48 -25.55
N ALA A 193 -25.16 1.95 -25.14
CA ALA A 193 -26.48 2.08 -25.78
C ALA A 193 -26.92 1.17 -26.96
N ALA A 194 -28.12 0.58 -26.82
CA ALA A 194 -29.25 0.84 -27.75
C ALA A 194 -30.58 0.24 -27.23
N ALA A 195 -31.65 0.98 -27.47
CA ALA A 195 -33.00 0.81 -26.95
C ALA A 195 -33.75 -0.43 -27.46
N THR A 196 -34.51 -1.08 -26.57
CA THR A 196 -35.89 -1.53 -26.87
C THR A 196 -36.67 -1.64 -25.58
N GLY A 197 -37.88 -1.09 -25.57
CA GLY A 197 -38.72 -0.93 -24.39
C GLY A 197 -39.15 -2.26 -23.77
N ALA A 198 -38.86 -2.40 -22.48
CA ALA A 198 -39.52 -3.32 -21.58
C ALA A 198 -39.68 -2.59 -20.23
N ILE A 199 -40.90 -2.57 -19.72
CA ILE A 199 -41.25 -1.97 -18.42
C ILE A 199 -40.42 -2.71 -17.36
N THR A 200 -39.33 -2.08 -16.96
CA THR A 200 -38.44 -2.55 -15.91
C THR A 200 -39.00 -2.04 -14.58
N PRO A 201 -39.10 -2.87 -13.52
CA PRO A 201 -39.34 -2.33 -12.20
C PRO A 201 -38.19 -1.38 -11.85
N ALA A 202 -38.54 -0.21 -11.30
CA ALA A 202 -37.60 0.87 -11.01
C ALA A 202 -36.30 0.33 -10.38
N PRO A 203 -35.11 0.78 -10.84
CA PRO A 203 -33.87 0.34 -10.25
C PRO A 203 -33.93 0.72 -8.77
N ARG A 204 -33.75 -0.28 -7.88
CA ARG A 204 -33.43 0.02 -6.49
C ARG A 204 -32.23 0.95 -6.53
N ALA A 205 -32.43 2.19 -6.11
CA ALA A 205 -31.39 3.21 -6.12
C ALA A 205 -30.21 2.67 -5.32
N MET A 206 -29.18 2.20 -6.03
CA MET A 206 -27.91 1.87 -5.42
C MET A 206 -27.36 3.21 -4.95
N MET A 207 -27.51 3.46 -3.64
CA MET A 207 -27.10 4.72 -3.07
C MET A 207 -25.64 5.00 -3.46
N PRO A 208 -25.31 6.25 -3.79
CA PRO A 208 -24.01 6.64 -4.30
C PRO A 208 -22.87 6.12 -3.42
N ALA A 209 -21.84 5.58 -4.08
CA ALA A 209 -20.58 5.23 -3.46
C ALA A 209 -19.65 6.45 -3.54
N PHE A 210 -19.05 6.82 -2.42
CA PHE A 210 -18.12 7.95 -2.33
C PHE A 210 -16.70 7.45 -2.15
N THR A 211 -15.76 8.11 -2.82
CA THR A 211 -14.33 7.90 -2.60
C THR A 211 -13.92 8.38 -1.20
N PRO A 212 -12.79 7.92 -0.65
CA PRO A 212 -12.30 8.38 0.65
C PRO A 212 -12.10 9.90 0.73
N ARG A 213 -11.80 10.57 -0.39
CA ARG A 213 -11.66 12.03 -0.46
C ARG A 213 -13.02 12.74 -0.39
N GLU A 214 -14.00 12.24 -1.13
CA GLU A 214 -15.36 12.77 -1.12
C GLU A 214 -16.04 12.56 0.24
N GLU A 215 -15.82 11.42 0.90
CA GLU A 215 -16.33 11.17 2.27
C GLU A 215 -15.90 12.30 3.22
N VAL A 216 -14.63 12.70 3.19
CA VAL A 216 -14.12 13.77 4.05
C VAL A 216 -14.73 15.13 3.69
N MET A 217 -14.91 15.43 2.40
CA MET A 217 -15.54 16.67 1.94
C MET A 217 -17.01 16.74 2.37
N ILE A 218 -17.80 15.70 2.10
CA ILE A 218 -19.22 15.61 2.45
C ILE A 218 -19.42 15.76 3.96
N LEU A 219 -18.60 15.07 4.77
CA LEU A 219 -18.67 15.17 6.22
C LEU A 219 -18.24 16.54 6.75
N ARG A 220 -17.37 17.27 6.05
CA ARG A 220 -16.97 18.62 6.47
C ARG A 220 -18.01 19.67 6.09
N GLU A 221 -18.57 19.57 4.89
CA GLU A 221 -19.36 20.64 4.28
C GLU A 221 -20.87 20.48 4.51
N THR A 222 -21.42 19.28 4.30
CA THR A 222 -22.88 19.08 4.29
C THR A 222 -23.37 18.26 5.47
N CYS A 223 -22.66 17.21 5.84
CA CYS A 223 -23.10 16.23 6.85
C CYS A 223 -22.43 16.41 8.22
N GLY A 224 -21.59 17.43 8.41
CA GLY A 224 -20.82 17.64 9.64
C GLY A 224 -21.62 17.73 10.95
N PRO A 225 -22.72 18.50 11.04
CA PRO A 225 -23.52 18.54 12.27
C PRO A 225 -24.19 17.19 12.55
N ASP A 226 -24.72 16.54 11.52
CA ASP A 226 -25.37 15.21 11.64
C ASP A 226 -24.38 14.15 12.10
N PHE A 227 -23.17 14.14 11.53
CA PHE A 227 -22.12 13.20 11.90
C PHE A 227 -21.70 13.37 13.37
N ARG A 228 -21.55 14.61 13.85
CA ARG A 228 -21.23 14.89 15.25
C ARG A 228 -22.36 14.50 16.21
N ALA A 229 -23.61 14.64 15.80
CA ALA A 229 -24.76 14.32 16.63
C ALA A 229 -25.03 12.80 16.70
N LEU A 230 -24.85 12.10 15.60
CA LEU A 230 -25.31 10.71 15.43
C LEU A 230 -24.16 9.70 15.38
N CYS A 231 -22.99 10.09 14.87
CA CYS A 231 -21.89 9.19 14.49
C CYS A 231 -20.53 9.55 15.12
N ARG A 232 -20.49 10.34 16.21
CA ARG A 232 -19.24 10.87 16.79
C ARG A 232 -18.16 9.84 17.15
N MET A 233 -18.55 8.59 17.39
CA MET A 233 -17.63 7.50 17.78
C MET A 233 -17.12 6.72 16.57
N VAL A 234 -17.58 7.04 15.36
CA VAL A 234 -17.21 6.32 14.15
C VAL A 234 -15.90 6.89 13.60
N PRO A 235 -14.84 6.08 13.45
CA PRO A 235 -13.59 6.55 12.89
C PRO A 235 -13.77 6.84 11.39
N LEU A 236 -13.33 8.02 10.96
CA LEU A 236 -13.39 8.46 9.57
C LEU A 236 -12.52 7.58 8.64
N GLY A 237 -12.92 7.47 7.38
CA GLY A 237 -12.20 6.76 6.34
C GLY A 237 -12.73 5.36 6.05
N GLY A 238 -12.61 4.94 4.79
CA GLY A 238 -13.09 3.64 4.32
C GLY A 238 -14.62 3.54 4.25
N GLY A 239 -15.33 4.66 4.15
CA GLY A 239 -16.79 4.71 4.00
C GLY A 239 -17.59 4.53 5.29
N ARG A 240 -16.91 4.38 6.45
CA ARG A 240 -17.59 4.10 7.73
C ARG A 240 -18.45 5.27 8.19
N GLY A 241 -18.01 6.51 7.95
CA GLY A 241 -18.76 7.69 8.37
C GLY A 241 -20.05 7.83 7.57
N ILE A 242 -19.94 7.65 6.25
CA ILE A 242 -21.10 7.61 5.34
C ILE A 242 -22.05 6.46 5.67
N ALA A 243 -21.52 5.27 5.98
CA ALA A 243 -22.35 4.13 6.37
C ALA A 243 -23.19 4.43 7.63
N CYS A 244 -22.56 4.99 8.68
CA CYS A 244 -23.29 5.37 9.90
C CYS A 244 -24.37 6.42 9.63
N LEU A 245 -24.10 7.40 8.77
CA LEU A 245 -25.10 8.40 8.38
C LEU A 245 -26.24 7.78 7.57
N ARG A 246 -25.94 6.79 6.71
CA ARG A 246 -26.94 6.04 5.95
C ARG A 246 -27.85 5.22 6.86
N ASP A 247 -27.30 4.62 7.91
CA ASP A 247 -28.08 3.90 8.93
C ASP A 247 -29.01 4.82 9.72
N ASN A 248 -28.73 6.13 9.73
CA ASN A 248 -29.52 7.16 10.39
C ASN A 248 -30.22 8.13 9.41
N LEU A 249 -30.49 7.73 8.17
CA LEU A 249 -31.06 8.63 7.12
C LEU A 249 -32.31 9.40 7.57
N GLN A 250 -33.15 8.81 8.42
CA GLN A 250 -34.37 9.46 8.90
C GLN A 250 -34.11 10.55 9.96
N ARG A 251 -32.89 10.60 10.50
CA ARG A 251 -32.49 11.50 11.60
C ARG A 251 -31.46 12.55 11.17
N VAL A 252 -30.89 12.43 9.98
CA VAL A 252 -29.97 13.44 9.43
C VAL A 252 -30.74 14.63 8.85
N SER A 253 -30.06 15.75 8.68
CA SER A 253 -30.61 16.94 8.03
C SER A 253 -31.05 16.67 6.58
N PRO A 254 -32.05 17.41 6.05
CA PRO A 254 -32.51 17.25 4.67
C PRO A 254 -31.41 17.48 3.62
N ALA A 255 -30.43 18.33 3.93
CA ALA A 255 -29.28 18.59 3.06
C ALA A 255 -28.35 17.37 3.01
N CYS A 256 -28.00 16.81 4.17
CA CYS A 256 -27.17 15.61 4.25
C CYS A 256 -27.89 14.39 3.64
N HIS A 257 -29.19 14.23 3.89
CA HIS A 257 -30.01 13.18 3.29
C HIS A 257 -29.93 13.21 1.75
N ARG A 258 -30.11 14.39 1.14
CA ARG A 258 -30.03 14.54 -0.32
C ARG A 258 -28.69 14.09 -0.88
N VAL A 259 -27.58 14.50 -0.27
CA VAL A 259 -26.25 14.09 -0.72
C VAL A 259 -26.09 12.57 -0.61
N LEU A 260 -26.52 11.97 0.50
CA LEU A 260 -26.41 10.53 0.71
C LEU A 260 -27.28 9.70 -0.25
N THR A 261 -28.42 10.22 -0.70
CA THR A 261 -29.34 9.52 -1.62
C THR A 261 -29.10 9.78 -3.09
N SER A 262 -28.66 10.99 -3.42
CA SER A 262 -28.62 11.49 -4.80
C SER A 262 -27.21 11.76 -5.31
N GLY A 263 -26.22 11.82 -4.41
CA GLY A 263 -24.84 12.15 -4.74
C GLY A 263 -24.54 13.64 -4.50
N LEU A 264 -23.29 14.01 -4.76
CA LEU A 264 -22.83 15.40 -4.80
C LEU A 264 -23.37 16.12 -6.05
#